data_AF-A0A662BE84-F1
#
_entry.id   AF-A0A662BE84-F1
#
_cell.length_a   1.000
_cell.length_b   1.000
_cell.length_c   1.000
_cell.angle_alpha   90.00
_cell.angle_beta   90.00
_cell.angle_gamma   90.00
#
_symmetry.space_group_name_H-M   'P 1'
#
loop_
_entity.id
_entity.type
_entity.pdbx_description
1 polymer ?
#
loop_
_entity_poly.entity_id
_entity_poly.type
_entity_poly.pdbx_seq_one_letter_code
_entity_poly.pdbx_strand_id
1 'polypeptide(L)'
;MVTKLFSIVLASFILVQSFNIHLGDILKFDMLLDHAKMHKSKYGDNFFVFLSKHYGELKESHKKQHEEEEKNHSHLPINHDCSSQIQSSFILNL
;
A
#
# COMPACT_ATOMS: atom_id res chain seq x y z
N MET A 1 -18.44 1.50 -29.67
CA MET A 1 -17.85 0.36 -28.92
C MET A 1 -16.52 0.77 -28.27
N VAL A 2 -15.59 1.36 -29.04
CA VAL A 2 -14.29 1.85 -28.55
C VAL A 2 -14.41 2.93 -27.45
N THR A 3 -15.34 3.88 -27.58
CA THR A 3 -15.57 4.94 -26.59
C THR A 3 -16.03 4.40 -25.22
N LYS A 4 -16.90 3.37 -25.21
CA LYS A 4 -17.37 2.74 -23.96
C LYS A 4 -16.22 2.02 -23.24
N LEU A 5 -15.39 1.29 -23.98
CA LEU A 5 -14.22 0.62 -23.41
C LEU A 5 -13.22 1.64 -22.86
N PHE A 6 -12.98 2.72 -23.60
CA PHE A 6 -12.13 3.82 -23.16
C PHE A 6 -12.64 4.45 -21.85
N SER A 7 -13.95 4.72 -21.74
CA SER A 7 -14.53 5.25 -20.51
C SER A 7 -14.38 4.30 -19.32
N ILE A 8 -14.50 2.99 -19.52
CA ILE A 8 -14.31 1.99 -18.46
C ILE A 8 -12.86 1.98 -17.98
N VAL A 9 -11.90 1.99 -18.90
CA VAL A 9 -10.46 2.02 -18.58
C VAL A 9 -10.11 3.32 -17.84
N LEU A 10 -10.59 4.46 -18.34
CA LEU A 10 -10.35 5.76 -17.72
C LEU A 10 -10.96 5.86 -16.32
N ALA A 11 -12.20 5.41 -16.12
CA ALA A 11 -12.84 5.39 -14.81
C ALA A 11 -12.12 4.46 -13.83
N SER A 12 -11.65 3.30 -14.31
CA SER A 12 -10.85 2.37 -13.50
C SER A 12 -9.51 3.00 -13.09
N PHE A 13 -8.87 3.74 -13.99
CA PHE A 13 -7.61 4.44 -13.70
C PHE A 13 -7.80 5.54 -12.64
N ILE A 14 -8.84 6.36 -12.78
CA ILE A 14 -9.20 7.40 -11.80
C ILE A 14 -9.52 6.76 -10.44
N LEU A 15 -10.26 5.65 -10.43
CA LEU A 15 -10.57 4.92 -9.19
C LEU A 15 -9.30 4.40 -8.51
N VAL A 16 -8.35 3.82 -9.26
CA VAL A 16 -7.07 3.37 -8.69
C VAL A 16 -6.26 4.53 -8.11
N GLN A 17 -6.24 5.68 -8.78
CA GLN A 17 -5.60 6.89 -8.26
C GLN A 17 -6.24 7.38 -6.96
N SER A 18 -7.55 7.18 -6.77
CA SER A 18 -8.25 7.58 -5.55
C SER A 18 -7.82 6.79 -4.30
N PHE A 19 -7.25 5.60 -4.47
CA PHE A 19 -6.68 4.81 -3.37
C PHE A 19 -5.28 5.28 -2.95
N ASN A 20 -4.75 6.32 -3.59
CA ASN A 20 -3.40 6.86 -3.32
C ASN A 20 -2.28 5.81 -3.49
N ILE A 21 -2.47 4.87 -4.42
CA ILE A 21 -1.47 3.84 -4.74
C ILE A 21 -0.51 4.42 -5.79
N HIS A 22 0.77 4.55 -5.45
CA HIS A 22 1.80 5.02 -6.37
C HIS A 22 2.48 3.85 -7.09
N LEU A 23 3.12 4.14 -8.23
CA LEU A 23 3.97 3.15 -8.92
C LEU A 23 5.07 2.58 -8.01
N GLY A 24 5.62 3.40 -7.12
CA GLY A 24 6.60 2.96 -6.12
C GLY A 24 6.04 1.90 -5.16
N ASP A 25 4.74 1.94 -4.86
CA ASP A 25 4.09 0.95 -4.00
C ASP A 25 3.93 -0.39 -4.74
N ILE A 26 3.62 -0.35 -6.04
CA ILE A 26 3.53 -1.56 -6.88
C ILE A 26 4.90 -2.24 -6.99
N LEU A 27 5.97 -1.45 -7.15
CA LEU A 27 7.34 -1.99 -7.24
C LEU A 27 7.85 -2.63 -5.94
N LYS A 28 7.26 -2.28 -4.78
CA LYS A 28 7.62 -2.81 -3.46
C LYS A 28 6.71 -3.97 -3.01
N PHE A 29 5.83 -4.45 -3.89
CA PHE A 29 4.85 -5.47 -3.54
C PHE A 29 5.50 -6.82 -3.19
N ASP A 30 6.62 -7.15 -3.81
CA ASP A 30 7.44 -8.32 -3.47
C ASP A 30 7.95 -8.26 -2.01
N MET A 31 8.46 -7.10 -1.59
CA MET A 31 8.93 -6.85 -0.24
C MET A 31 7.81 -7.00 0.80
N LEU A 32 6.60 -6.55 0.47
CA LEU A 32 5.41 -6.75 1.31
C LEU A 32 5.12 -8.25 1.52
N LEU A 33 5.16 -9.03 0.44
CA LEU A 33 4.90 -10.48 0.51
C LEU A 33 5.97 -11.21 1.33
N ASP A 34 7.23 -10.83 1.18
CA ASP A 34 8.31 -11.43 1.96
C ASP A 34 8.24 -11.05 3.44
N HIS A 35 7.86 -9.82 3.76
CA HIS A 35 7.60 -9.40 5.14
C HIS A 35 6.42 -10.17 5.75
N ALA A 36 5.34 -10.40 4.99
CA ALA A 36 4.22 -11.23 5.43
C ALA A 36 4.63 -12.69 5.69
N LYS A 37 5.49 -13.27 4.86
CA LYS A 37 6.05 -14.62 5.09
C LYS A 37 6.91 -14.66 6.35
N MET A 38 7.72 -13.63 6.59
CA MET A 38 8.52 -13.50 7.81
C MET A 38 7.61 -13.44 9.05
N HIS A 39 6.55 -12.63 9.02
CA HIS A 39 5.57 -12.54 10.11
C HIS A 39 4.90 -13.88 10.40
N LYS A 40 4.53 -14.62 9.35
CA LYS A 40 4.01 -15.97 9.48
C LYS A 40 5.02 -16.93 10.11
N SER A 41 6.30 -16.85 9.73
CA SER A 41 7.35 -17.73 10.24
C SER A 41 7.81 -17.40 11.67
N LYS A 42 7.92 -16.11 12.01
CA LYS A 42 8.48 -15.64 13.28
C LYS A 42 7.42 -15.48 14.37
N TYR A 43 6.23 -15.01 14.02
CA TYR A 43 5.17 -14.67 14.98
C TYR A 43 3.91 -15.53 14.82
N GLY A 44 3.85 -16.38 13.80
CA GLY A 44 2.65 -17.18 13.51
C GLY A 44 1.48 -16.39 12.95
N ASP A 45 1.71 -15.15 12.50
CA ASP A 45 0.67 -14.30 11.94
C ASP A 45 0.11 -14.92 10.65
N ASN A 46 -1.22 -14.95 10.53
CA ASN A 46 -1.84 -15.16 9.22
C ASN A 46 -1.85 -13.84 8.44
N PHE A 47 -2.15 -13.92 7.14
CA PHE A 47 -2.11 -12.76 6.25
C PHE A 47 -3.04 -11.61 6.69
N PHE A 48 -4.21 -11.91 7.24
CA PHE A 48 -5.15 -10.88 7.70
C PHE A 48 -4.67 -10.17 8.97
N VAL A 49 -4.10 -10.91 9.91
CA VAL A 49 -3.49 -10.34 11.12
C VAL A 49 -2.31 -9.45 10.74
N PHE A 50 -1.46 -9.90 9.81
CA PHE A 50 -0.40 -9.09 9.23
C PHE A 50 -0.94 -7.79 8.63
N LEU A 51 -1.98 -7.87 7.79
CA LEU A 51 -2.58 -6.68 7.17
C LEU A 51 -3.13 -5.72 8.23
N SER A 52 -3.77 -6.23 9.28
CA SER A 52 -4.28 -5.42 10.38
C SER A 52 -3.16 -4.72 11.18
N LYS A 53 -2.03 -5.41 11.40
CA LYS A 53 -0.83 -4.87 12.07
C LYS A 53 -0.10 -3.80 11.27
N HIS A 54 -0.28 -3.74 9.95
CA HIS A 54 0.44 -2.79 9.09
C HIS A 54 -0.44 -1.70 8.47
N TYR A 55 -1.73 -1.99 8.25
CA TYR A 55 -2.67 -1.10 7.55
C TYR A 55 -4.05 -0.99 8.22
N GLY A 56 -4.26 -1.63 9.38
CA GLY A 56 -5.56 -1.69 10.04
C GLY A 56 -5.53 -1.31 11.52
N GLU A 57 -6.48 -1.83 12.27
CA GLU A 57 -6.73 -1.48 13.68
C GLU A 57 -5.53 -1.78 14.61
N LEU A 58 -4.69 -2.76 14.28
CA LEU A 58 -3.56 -3.17 15.12
C LEU A 58 -2.30 -2.33 14.85
N LYS A 59 -2.28 -1.46 13.83
CA LYS A 59 -1.09 -0.71 13.40
C LYS A 59 -0.40 0.06 14.52
N GLU A 60 -1.16 0.85 15.28
CA GLU A 60 -0.61 1.67 16.37
C GLU A 60 -0.05 0.80 17.51
N SER A 61 -0.69 -0.33 17.80
CA SER A 61 -0.21 -1.26 18.82
C SER A 61 1.07 -1.99 18.37
N HIS A 62 1.13 -2.38 17.10
CA HIS A 62 2.28 -3.07 16.52
C HIS A 62 3.50 -2.14 16.46
N LYS A 63 3.31 -0.87 16.07
CA LYS A 63 4.35 0.16 16.04
C LYS A 63 5.01 0.39 17.40
N LYS A 64 4.24 0.31 18.50
CA LYS A 64 4.76 0.51 19.87
C LYS A 64 5.52 -0.68 20.44
N GLN A 65 5.33 -1.88 19.89
CA GLN A 65 5.89 -3.12 20.46
C GLN A 65 7.18 -3.58 19.78
N HIS A 66 7.48 -3.11 18.57
CA HIS A 66 8.55 -3.68 17.74
C HIS A 66 9.46 -2.61 17.12
N GLU A 67 10.44 -2.12 17.90
CA GLU A 67 11.50 -1.22 17.41
C GLU A 67 12.48 -1.91 16.45
N GLU A 68 12.66 -3.25 16.55
CA GLU A 68 13.58 -4.01 15.68
C GLU A 68 13.16 -3.98 14.19
N GLU A 69 11.88 -3.80 13.90
CA GLU A 69 11.33 -3.90 12.53
C GLU A 69 11.12 -2.54 11.87
N GLU A 70 11.34 -1.46 12.60
CA GLU A 70 11.02 -0.09 12.19
C GLU A 70 11.73 0.31 10.89
N LYS A 71 12.97 -0.16 10.69
CA LYS A 71 13.74 0.07 9.45
C LYS A 71 13.15 -0.64 8.23
N ASN A 72 12.47 -1.76 8.42
CA ASN A 72 11.85 -2.52 7.33
C ASN A 72 10.44 -2.01 7.02
N HIS A 73 9.73 -1.45 8.02
CA HIS A 73 8.40 -0.86 7.83
C HIS A 73 8.42 0.36 6.90
N SER A 74 9.46 1.21 6.95
CA SER A 74 9.59 2.39 6.08
C SER A 74 9.66 2.07 4.58
N HIS A 75 9.99 0.81 4.25
CA HIS A 75 10.11 0.35 2.87
C HIS A 75 8.87 -0.39 2.38
N LEU A 76 7.87 -0.64 3.23
CA LEU A 76 6.61 -1.24 2.81
C LEU A 76 5.81 -0.29 1.89
N PRO A 77 5.05 -0.83 0.94
CA PRO A 77 4.17 -0.04 0.09
C PRO A 77 3.08 0.64 0.92
N ILE A 78 2.57 1.79 0.45
CA ILE A 78 1.45 2.51 1.08
C ILE A 78 1.74 2.86 2.55
N ASN A 79 3.00 3.17 2.85
CA ASN A 79 3.46 3.65 4.16
C ASN A 79 3.79 5.15 4.15
N HIS A 80 3.31 5.89 3.16
CA HIS A 80 3.33 7.35 3.15
C HIS A 80 2.22 7.89 4.06
N ASP A 81 2.49 8.97 4.78
CA ASP A 81 1.45 9.66 5.56
C ASP A 81 0.34 10.15 4.61
N CYS A 82 -0.91 10.05 5.04
CA CYS A 82 -2.08 10.62 4.35
C CYS A 82 -2.06 12.17 4.36
N SER A 83 -0.89 12.79 4.50
CA SER A 83 -0.69 14.18 4.16
C SER A 83 -0.90 14.29 2.66
N SER A 84 -1.87 15.12 2.29
CA SER A 84 -2.26 15.50 0.93
C SER A 84 -1.09 16.13 0.16
N GLN A 85 -0.04 15.35 -0.14
CA GLN A 85 0.76 15.61 -1.32
C GLN A 85 -0.16 15.38 -2.50
N ILE A 86 -0.77 16.49 -2.93
CA ILE A 86 -1.27 16.63 -4.29
C ILE A 86 -0.06 16.32 -5.17
N GLN A 87 0.09 15.06 -5.56
CA GLN A 87 1.12 14.70 -6.52
C GLN A 87 0.71 15.36 -7.82
N SER A 88 1.44 16.40 -8.18
CA SER A 88 1.43 17.08 -9.48
C SER A 88 1.78 16.12 -10.63
N SER A 89 2.10 14.85 -10.32
CA SER A 89 2.59 13.83 -11.22
C SER A 89 1.48 12.98 -11.85
N PHE A 90 0.30 13.53 -12.12
CA PHE A 90 -0.52 13.16 -13.29
C PHE A 90 -1.77 14.06 -13.37
N ILE A 91 -1.59 15.36 -13.61
CA ILE A 91 -2.65 16.05 -14.36
C ILE A 91 -2.53 15.49 -15.77
N LEU A 92 -3.49 14.63 -16.15
CA LEU A 92 -3.87 14.48 -17.54
C LEU A 92 -4.22 15.90 -18.01
N ASN A 93 -3.24 16.62 -18.56
CA ASN A 93 -3.50 17.71 -19.49
C ASN A 93 -4.12 17.01 -20.70
N LEU A 94 -5.44 16.85 -20.65
CA LEU A 94 -6.26 16.46 -21.77
C LEU A 94 -6.36 17.63 -22.76
#